data_AF-A0A9W4X2H0-F1
#
_entry.id   AF-A0A9W4X2H0-F1
#
_cell.length_a   1.000
_cell.length_b   1.000
_cell.length_c   1.000
_cell.angle_alpha   90.00
_cell.angle_beta   90.00
_cell.angle_gamma   90.00
#
_symmetry.space_group_name_H-M   'P 1'
#
loop_
_entity.id
_entity.type
_entity.pdbx_description
1 polymer ?
#
loop_
_entity_poly.entity_id
_entity_poly.type
_entity_poly.pdbx_seq_one_letter_code
_entity_poly.pdbx_strand_id
1 'polypeptide(L)' 'MRATALYCDAYIKNVKIPLIIDSSSAGCIIFIKLLKDLDMEITGASKTIMVNINDEKRRPLRAVT' A
#
# COMPACT_ATOMS: atom_id res chain seq x y z
N MET A 1 19.51 -13.85 15.20
CA MET A 1 19.28 -12.49 14.68
C MET A 1 17.78 -12.24 14.67
N ARG A 2 17.28 -11.15 15.26
CA ARG A 2 15.86 -10.79 15.20
C ARG A 2 15.73 -9.66 14.19
N ALA A 3 15.13 -9.94 13.04
CA ALA A 3 14.87 -8.90 12.05
C ALA A 3 13.80 -7.95 12.61
N THR A 4 14.11 -6.66 12.64
CA THR A 4 13.16 -5.60 12.98
C THR A 4 12.79 -4.87 11.70
N ALA A 5 11.50 -4.69 11.45
CA ALA A 5 11.06 -3.84 10.36
C ALA A 5 11.47 -2.38 10.64
N LEU A 6 11.85 -1.67 9.58
CA LEU A 6 12.14 -0.25 9.65
C LEU A 6 10.84 0.54 9.49
N TYR A 7 10.66 1.54 10.34
CA TYR A 7 9.47 2.39 10.32
C TYR A 7 9.88 3.86 10.25
N CYS A 8 9.08 4.66 9.57
CA CYS A 8 9.13 6.12 9.67
C CYS A 8 7.73 6.71 9.73
N ASP A 9 7.65 7.93 10.25
CA ASP A 9 6.44 8.73 10.20
C ASP A 9 6.37 9.47 8.87
N ALA A 10 5.21 9.40 8.21
CA ALA A 10 4.91 10.23 7.05
C ALA A 10 3.61 11.00 7.27
N TYR A 11 3.39 12.02 6.45
CA TYR A 11 2.20 12.85 6.51
C TYR A 11 1.50 12.84 5.15
N ILE A 12 0.21 12.53 5.14
CA ILE A 12 -0.67 12.69 3.98
C ILE A 12 -1.83 13.58 4.41
N LYS A 13 -2.07 14.70 3.71
CA LYS A 13 -3.12 15.68 4.07
C LYS A 13 -3.08 16.06 5.57
N ASN A 14 -1.88 16.29 6.12
CA ASN A 14 -1.62 16.59 7.53
C ASN A 14 -1.96 15.46 8.53
N VAL A 15 -2.35 14.28 8.06
CA VAL A 15 -2.54 13.08 8.89
C VAL A 15 -1.23 12.32 8.98
N LYS A 16 -0.76 12.11 10.21
CA LYS A 16 0.43 11.31 10.49
C LYS A 16 0.12 9.82 10.30
N ILE A 17 0.90 9.13 9.48
CA ILE A 17 0.79 7.70 9.20
C ILE A 17 2.12 6.99 9.42
N PRO A 18 2.13 5.79 10.05
CA PRO A 18 3.32 4.96 10.11
C PRO A 18 3.55 4.30 8.75
N LEU A 19 4.76 4.40 8.21
CA LEU A 19 5.20 3.67 7.03
C LEU A 19 6.18 2.57 7.41
N ILE A 20 6.05 1.43 6.74
CA ILE A 20 7.08 0.39 6.74
C ILE A 20 8.03 0.70 5.59
N ILE A 21 9.33 0.77 5.89
CA ILE A 21 10.36 0.93 4.88
C ILE A 21 10.77 -0.46 4.40
N ASP A 22 10.37 -0.80 3.18
CA ASP A 22 10.72 -2.04 2.50
C ASP A 22 11.48 -1.73 1.21
N SER A 23 12.81 -1.77 1.28
CA SER A 23 13.69 -1.52 0.14
C SER A 23 13.60 -2.61 -0.94
N SER A 24 12.99 -3.76 -0.63
CA SER A 24 12.80 -4.85 -1.60
C SER A 24 11.53 -4.68 -2.43
N SER A 25 10.65 -3.74 -2.05
CA SER A 25 9.42 -3.50 -2.79
C SER A 25 9.67 -2.69 -4.06
N ALA A 26 9.07 -3.13 -5.18
CA ALA A 26 9.11 -2.41 -6.45
C ALA A 26 8.27 -1.10 -6.44
N GLY A 27 7.47 -0.88 -5.40
CA GLY A 27 6.63 0.30 -5.27
C GLY A 27 5.96 0.40 -3.89
N CYS A 28 5.20 1.46 -3.67
CA CYS A 28 4.46 1.63 -2.42
C CYS A 28 3.16 0.82 -2.42
N ILE A 29 2.89 0.13 -1.31
CA ILE A 29 1.61 -0.55 -1.08
C ILE A 29 0.86 0.22 0.00
N ILE A 30 -0.40 0.53 -0.25
CA ILE A 30 -1.28 1.20 0.69
C ILE A 30 -2.58 0.40 0.86
N PHE A 31 -3.15 0.45 2.05
CA PHE A 31 -4.48 -0.13 2.29
C PHE A 31 -5.56 0.76 1.71
N ILE A 32 -6.52 0.17 0.99
CA ILE A 32 -7.69 0.90 0.46
C ILE A 32 -8.50 1.59 1.54
N LYS A 33 -8.48 1.06 2.78
CA LYS A 33 -9.12 1.70 3.93
C LYS A 33 -8.48 3.06 4.23
N LEU A 34 -7.15 3.18 4.17
CA LEU A 34 -6.46 4.44 4.40
C LEU A 34 -6.86 5.50 3.36
N LEU A 35 -7.03 5.10 2.10
CA LEU A 35 -7.54 6.01 1.06
C LEU A 35 -8.94 6.54 1.39
N LYS A 36 -9.84 5.66 1.86
CA LYS A 36 -11.19 6.05 2.29
C LYS A 36 -11.16 6.98 3.51
N ASP A 37 -10.33 6.67 4.50
CA ASP A 37 -10.19 7.46 5.72
C ASP A 37 -9.61 8.87 5.41
N LEU A 38 -8.83 9.00 4.33
CA LEU A 38 -8.26 10.25 3.85
C LEU A 38 -9.12 10.96 2.78
N ASP A 39 -10.30 10.43 2.46
CA ASP A 39 -11.18 10.93 1.39
C ASP A 39 -10.41 11.09 0.06
N MET A 40 -9.77 10.00 -0.37
CA MET A 40 -9.01 9.91 -1.60
C MET A 40 -9.61 8.84 -2.50
N GLU A 41 -10.04 9.24 -3.69
CA GLU A 41 -10.60 8.32 -4.69
C GLU A 41 -9.54 7.81 -5.67
N ILE A 42 -9.69 6.56 -6.11
CA ILE A 42 -8.93 6.00 -7.22
C ILE A 42 -9.67 6.33 -8.51
N THR A 43 -9.26 7.40 -9.18
CA THR A 43 -9.95 7.96 -10.36
C THR A 43 -9.77 7.12 -11.63
N GLY A 44 -8.75 6.26 -11.69
CA GLY A 44 -8.44 5.41 -12.85
C GLY A 44 -8.55 3.92 -12.56
N ALA A 45 -8.79 3.11 -13.59
CA ALA A 45 -8.66 1.66 -13.45
C ALA A 45 -7.18 1.33 -13.21
N SER A 46 -6.88 0.77 -12.04
CA SER A 46 -5.54 0.34 -11.68
C SER A 46 -5.53 -1.15 -11.31
N LYS A 47 -4.47 -1.83 -11.73
CA LYS A 47 -4.20 -3.23 -11.42
C LYS A 47 -2.89 -3.29 -10.67
N THR A 48 -2.86 -4.04 -9.57
CA THR A 48 -1.62 -4.38 -8.88
C THR A 48 -1.39 -5.87 -8.99
N ILE A 49 -0.16 -6.22 -9.38
CA ILE A 49 0.35 -7.59 -9.31
C ILE A 49 1.19 -7.66 -8.04
N MET A 50 0.77 -8.51 -7.11
CA MET A 50 1.52 -8.79 -5.88
C MET A 50 2.14 -10.16 -6.03
N VAL A 51 3.46 -10.23 -6.19
CA VAL A 51 4.20 -11.49 -6.15
C VAL A 51 4.81 -11.60 -4.76
N ASN A 52 4.44 -12.63 -4.01
CA ASN A 52 5.06 -12.91 -2.71
C ASN A 52 5.59 -14.35 -2.65
N ILE A 53 6.13 -14.76 -1.50
CA ILE A 53 6.67 -16.11 -1.29
C ILE A 53 5.65 -17.25 -1.50
N ASN A 54 4.37 -16.92 -1.48
CA ASN A 54 3.24 -17.84 -1.63
C ASN A 54 2.56 -17.68 -3.01
N ASP A 55 3.31 -17.27 -4.04
CA ASP A 55 2.89 -17.06 -5.43
C ASP A 55 2.36 -15.65 -5.82
N GLU A 56 2.13 -15.50 -7.12
CA GLU A 56 1.55 -14.30 -7.73
C GLU A 56 0.05 -14.18 -7.44
N LYS A 57 -0.35 -13.02 -6.94
CA LYS A 57 -1.74 -12.62 -6.75
C LYS A 57 -2.04 -11.34 -7.51
N ARG A 58 -2.97 -11.42 -8.46
CA ARG A 58 -3.51 -10.26 -9.17
C ARG A 58 -4.74 -9.74 -8.46
N ARG A 59 -4.79 -8.45 -8.14
CA ARG A 59 -5.98 -7.80 -7.58
C ARG A 59 -6.30 -6.51 -8.32
N PRO A 60 -7.53 -6.33 -8.83
CA PRO A 60 -7.98 -5.02 -9.29
C PRO A 60 -8.10 -4.08 -8.08
N LEU A 61 -7.59 -2.86 -8.20
CA LEU A 61 -7.67 -1.86 -7.12
C LEU A 61 -9.02 -1.11 -7.10
N ARG A 62 -9.78 -1.20 -8.19
CA ARG A 62 -11.16 -0.67 -8.29
C ARG A 62 -12.15 -1.83 -8.24
N ALA A 63 -13.33 -1.59 -7.66
CA ALA A 63 -14.47 -2.49 -7.81
C ALA A 63 -14.87 -2.54 -9.29
N VAL A 64 -14.97 -3.74 -9.85
CA VAL A 64 -15.65 -3.95 -11.12
C VAL A 64 -17.14 -3.82 -10.79
N THR A 65 -17.75 -2.69 -11.18
CA THR A 65 -19.21 -2.59 -11.28
C THR A 65 -19.75 -3.58 -12.30
#